data_AF-A0A4Y2X6A8-F1
#
_entry.id   AF-A0A4Y2X6A8-F1
#
_cell.length_a   1.000
_cell.length_b   1.000
_cell.length_c   1.000
_cell.angle_alpha   90.00
_cell.angle_beta   90.00
_cell.angle_gamma   90.00
#
_symmetry.space_group_name_H-M   'P 1'
#
loop_
_entity.id
_entity.type
_entity.pdbx_description
1 polymer ?
#
loop_
_entity_poly.entity_id
_entity_poly.type
_entity_poly.pdbx_seq_one_letter_code
_entity_poly.pdbx_strand_id
1 'polypeptide(L)'
;MKGQSLTCVFRDENNIIRVKTRITERIDSPHFLSPILLSNNCIFTQRLVEHLHIENYHAGTHLFLSVLREKYWIIGGRGTIRKIWNACVKCRKFKSKAPTADTVSLPAYRVKDAAVFEVVGVDLTGPLSINRGT
;
A
#
# COMPACT_ATOMS: atom_id res chain seq x y z
N MET A 1 -0.71 -19.63 27.00
CA MET A 1 -1.52 -20.56 26.19
C MET A 1 -0.70 -20.95 24.98
N LYS A 2 -0.43 -22.27 24.87
CA LYS A 2 0.55 -22.90 23.98
C LYS A 2 0.10 -22.87 22.52
N GLY A 3 1.06 -22.68 21.62
CA GLY A 3 0.82 -22.74 20.17
C GLY A 3 2.11 -22.65 19.37
N GLN A 4 3.14 -23.43 19.74
CA GLN A 4 4.28 -23.63 18.85
C GLN A 4 3.80 -24.43 17.64
N SER A 5 3.48 -23.73 16.54
CA SER A 5 3.28 -24.37 15.24
C SER A 5 4.65 -24.83 14.77
N LEU A 6 4.87 -26.15 14.81
CA LEU A 6 6.08 -26.81 14.34
C LEU A 6 6.17 -26.67 12.81
N THR A 7 6.59 -25.49 12.33
CA THR A 7 7.09 -25.35 10.96
C THR A 7 8.37 -26.16 10.86
N CYS A 8 8.34 -27.29 10.17
CA CYS A 8 9.53 -28.08 9.91
C CYS A 8 10.43 -27.28 8.96
N VAL A 9 11.64 -26.96 9.42
CA VAL A 9 12.64 -26.20 8.67
C VAL A 9 13.76 -27.16 8.25
N PHE A 10 14.19 -27.07 7.00
CA PHE A 10 15.25 -27.90 6.45
C PHE A 10 16.15 -27.10 5.52
N ARG A 11 17.32 -27.65 5.15
CA ARG A 11 18.20 -27.08 4.11
C ARG A 11 18.04 -27.87 2.82
N ASP A 12 17.98 -27.17 1.70
CA ASP A 12 18.01 -27.80 0.37
C ASP A 12 19.45 -28.12 -0.07
N GLU A 13 19.59 -28.71 -1.26
CA GLU A 13 20.87 -29.07 -1.90
C GLU A 13 21.80 -27.86 -2.08
N ASN A 14 21.25 -26.65 -2.16
CA ASN A 14 22.00 -25.40 -2.29
C ASN A 14 22.32 -24.75 -0.93
N ASN A 15 22.12 -25.48 0.18
CA ASN A 15 22.25 -24.97 1.55
C ASN A 15 21.29 -23.83 1.92
N ILE A 16 20.19 -23.66 1.18
CA ILE A 16 19.18 -22.64 1.47
C ILE A 16 18.18 -23.19 2.48
N ILE A 17 17.87 -22.37 3.50
CA ILE A 17 16.89 -22.74 4.53
C ILE A 17 15.47 -22.58 3.97
N ARG A 18 14.66 -23.64 4.08
CA ARG A 18 13.28 -23.71 3.59
C ARG A 18 12.32 -24.19 4.66
N VAL A 19 11.04 -23.85 4.50
CA VAL A 19 9.95 -24.31 5.36
C VAL A 19 9.15 -25.39 4.63
N LYS A 20 8.97 -26.55 5.26
CA LYS A 20 8.05 -27.58 4.75
C LYS A 20 6.62 -27.19 5.11
N THR A 21 5.79 -26.97 4.10
CA THR A 21 4.38 -26.63 4.29
C THR A 21 3.53 -27.89 4.53
N ARG A 22 2.22 -27.71 4.80
CA ARG A 22 1.27 -28.84 4.98
C ARG A 22 0.72 -29.39 3.66
N ILE A 23 1.08 -28.80 2.53
CA ILE A 23 0.49 -29.09 1.21
C ILE A 23 1.46 -29.84 0.29
N THR A 24 2.33 -30.67 0.87
CA THR A 24 3.43 -31.33 0.15
C THR A 24 3.00 -32.24 -1.00
N GLU A 25 1.80 -32.80 -0.93
CA GLU A 25 1.27 -33.73 -1.94
C GLU A 25 0.65 -33.02 -3.16
N ARG A 26 0.60 -31.68 -3.16
CA ARG A 26 0.08 -30.93 -4.30
C ARG A 26 1.09 -30.93 -5.44
N ILE A 27 0.63 -31.15 -6.68
CA ILE A 27 1.43 -30.93 -7.88
C ILE A 27 1.54 -29.43 -8.11
N ASP A 28 2.65 -28.84 -7.70
CA ASP A 28 2.91 -27.39 -7.79
C ASP A 28 4.42 -27.10 -7.82
N SER A 29 4.80 -25.82 -7.91
CA SER A 29 6.19 -25.40 -7.85
C SER A 29 6.86 -25.84 -6.54
N PRO A 30 8.10 -26.37 -6.59
CA PRO A 30 8.85 -26.70 -5.38
C PRO A 30 9.00 -25.53 -4.40
N HIS A 31 9.04 -24.30 -4.92
CA HIS A 31 9.10 -23.10 -4.10
C HIS A 31 7.81 -22.80 -3.35
N PHE A 32 6.66 -23.17 -3.92
CA PHE A 32 5.36 -23.02 -3.26
C PHE A 32 5.18 -24.08 -2.17
N LEU A 33 5.58 -25.32 -2.48
CA LEU A 33 5.55 -26.44 -1.53
C LEU A 33 6.53 -26.25 -0.37
N SER A 34 7.71 -25.71 -0.67
CA SER A 34 8.80 -25.48 0.28
C SER A 34 9.46 -24.10 0.10
N PRO A 35 8.79 -23.03 0.57
CA PRO A 35 9.27 -21.67 0.40
C PRO A 35 10.55 -21.39 1.18
N ILE A 36 11.34 -20.45 0.65
CA ILE A 36 12.61 -20.01 1.25
C ILE A 36 12.32 -19.22 2.52
N LEU A 37 12.94 -19.63 3.64
CA LEU A 37 12.79 -18.94 4.91
C LEU A 37 13.63 -17.65 4.90
N LEU A 38 12.97 -16.52 5.15
CA LEU A 38 13.62 -15.21 5.24
C LEU A 38 13.36 -14.56 6.60
N SER A 39 14.42 -13.95 7.15
CA SER A 39 14.29 -13.06 8.31
C SER A 39 13.60 -11.76 7.89
N ASN A 40 12.73 -11.22 8.75
CA ASN A 40 12.14 -9.90 8.55
C ASN A 40 13.11 -8.74 8.75
N ASN A 41 14.19 -8.95 9.51
CA ASN A 41 15.05 -7.88 9.98
C ASN A 41 16.31 -7.68 9.12
N CYS A 42 16.42 -8.33 7.96
CA CYS A 42 17.55 -8.11 7.06
C CYS A 42 17.21 -7.13 5.92
N ILE A 43 18.24 -6.42 5.45
CA ILE A 43 18.12 -5.46 4.35
C ILE A 43 17.63 -6.13 3.05
N PHE A 44 18.09 -7.36 2.79
CA PHE A 44 17.70 -8.12 1.61
C PHE A 44 16.18 -8.33 1.54
N THR A 45 15.56 -8.82 2.61
CA THR A 45 14.10 -9.02 2.66
C THR A 45 13.36 -7.71 2.47
N GLN A 46 13.84 -6.61 3.04
CA GLN A 46 13.20 -5.30 2.84
C GLN A 46 13.24 -4.88 1.38
N ARG A 47 14.41 -4.95 0.73
CA ARG A 47 14.57 -4.61 -0.69
C ARG A 47 13.79 -5.53 -1.62
N LEU A 48 13.75 -6.83 -1.32
CA LEU A 48 12.95 -7.81 -2.05
C LEU A 48 11.46 -7.44 -2.00
N VAL A 49 10.95 -7.14 -0.81
CA VAL A 49 9.54 -6.79 -0.60
C VAL A 49 9.22 -5.42 -1.23
N GLU A 50 10.15 -4.46 -1.22
CA GLU A 50 9.99 -3.19 -1.94
C GLU A 50 9.94 -3.37 -3.46
N HIS A 51 10.86 -4.18 -4.00
CA HIS A 51 10.92 -4.48 -5.43
C HIS A 51 9.63 -5.17 -5.91
N LEU A 52 9.23 -6.25 -5.24
CA LEU A 52 8.01 -6.98 -5.58
C LEU A 52 6.75 -6.11 -5.37
N HIS A 53 6.76 -5.17 -4.42
CA HIS A 53 5.64 -4.25 -4.22
C HIS A 53 5.44 -3.31 -5.43
N ILE A 54 6.54 -2.89 -6.07
CA ILE A 54 6.51 -2.07 -7.28
C ILE A 54 6.14 -2.92 -8.50
N GLU A 55 6.72 -4.11 -8.66
CA GLU A 55 6.41 -5.02 -9.77
C GLU A 55 4.94 -5.47 -9.77
N ASN A 56 4.35 -5.65 -8.60
CA ASN A 56 2.93 -6.00 -8.44
C ASN A 56 2.01 -4.77 -8.35
N TYR A 57 2.39 -3.65 -8.98
CA TYR A 57 1.57 -2.46 -9.15
C TYR A 57 0.90 -1.95 -7.86
N HIS A 58 1.65 -1.95 -6.76
CA HIS A 58 1.14 -1.49 -5.46
C HIS A 58 -0.05 -2.29 -4.91
N ALA A 59 -0.12 -3.59 -5.24
CA ALA A 59 -1.10 -4.52 -4.71
C ALA A 59 -1.33 -4.38 -3.19
N GLY A 60 -2.58 -4.56 -2.79
CA GLY A 60 -2.97 -4.53 -1.39
C GLY A 60 -2.23 -5.59 -0.55
N THR A 61 -2.09 -5.33 0.75
CA THR A 61 -1.30 -6.18 1.67
C THR A 61 -1.69 -7.67 1.66
N HIS A 62 -2.98 -7.97 1.45
CA HIS A 62 -3.46 -9.37 1.42
C HIS A 62 -3.02 -10.10 0.15
N LEU A 63 -3.23 -9.50 -1.02
CA LEU A 63 -2.77 -10.06 -2.29
C LEU A 63 -1.25 -10.23 -2.28
N PHE A 64 -0.55 -9.22 -1.79
CA PHE A 64 0.91 -9.23 -1.76
C PHE A 64 1.50 -10.27 -0.81
N LEU A 65 0.81 -10.57 0.30
CA LEU A 65 1.15 -11.70 1.17
C LEU A 65 1.05 -13.03 0.43
N SER A 66 0.02 -13.21 -0.41
CA SER A 66 -0.16 -14.43 -1.20
C SER A 66 0.95 -14.58 -2.23
N VAL A 67 1.25 -13.52 -2.99
CA VAL A 67 2.35 -13.51 -3.97
C VAL A 67 3.69 -13.86 -3.32
N LEU A 68 4.01 -13.25 -2.18
CA LEU A 68 5.26 -13.54 -1.48
C LEU A 68 5.33 -15.00 -1.01
N ARG A 69 4.22 -15.56 -0.54
CA ARG A 69 4.13 -16.96 -0.07
C ARG A 69 4.32 -17.98 -1.18
N GLU A 70 4.29 -17.58 -2.45
CA GLU A 70 4.60 -18.48 -3.56
C GLU A 70 6.06 -18.93 -3.61
N LYS A 71 6.96 -18.11 -3.05
CA LYS A 71 8.40 -18.42 -3.02
C LYS A 71 9.06 -18.24 -1.66
N TYR A 72 8.51 -17.39 -0.80
CA TYR A 72 9.18 -16.91 0.40
C TYR A 72 8.29 -17.03 1.65
N TRP A 73 8.90 -17.55 2.71
CA TRP A 73 8.34 -17.55 4.04
C TRP A 73 9.06 -16.53 4.89
N ILE A 74 8.53 -15.31 4.95
CA ILE A 74 9.11 -14.24 5.78
C ILE A 74 8.57 -14.38 7.22
N ILE A 75 9.47 -14.52 8.19
CA ILE A 75 9.11 -14.55 9.61
C ILE A 75 8.41 -13.24 9.98
N GLY A 76 7.15 -13.28 10.43
CA GLY A 76 6.39 -12.05 10.68
C GLY A 76 6.11 -11.21 9.43
N GLY A 77 6.10 -11.82 8.23
CA GLY A 77 6.06 -11.12 6.94
C GLY A 77 4.93 -10.10 6.77
N ARG A 78 3.76 -10.32 7.38
CA ARG A 78 2.65 -9.34 7.36
C ARG A 78 3.08 -7.99 7.94
N GLY A 79 3.89 -7.99 9.00
CA GLY A 79 4.43 -6.77 9.61
C GLY A 79 5.39 -6.05 8.67
N THR A 80 6.33 -6.79 8.07
CA THR A 80 7.31 -6.26 7.10
C THR A 80 6.62 -5.62 5.90
N ILE A 81 5.64 -6.32 5.32
CA ILE A 81 4.86 -5.81 4.19
C ILE A 81 4.10 -4.54 4.57
N ARG A 82 3.44 -4.53 5.73
CA ARG A 82 2.67 -3.37 6.19
C ARG A 82 3.56 -2.15 6.40
N LYS A 83 4.79 -2.34 6.89
CA LYS A 83 5.79 -1.27 7.04
C LYS A 83 6.12 -0.64 5.68
N ILE A 84 6.41 -1.46 4.67
CA ILE A 84 6.76 -0.99 3.32
C ILE A 84 5.55 -0.31 2.65
N TRP A 85 4.36 -0.92 2.72
CA TRP A 85 3.15 -0.37 2.15
C TRP A 85 2.76 0.98 2.77
N ASN A 86 2.89 1.13 4.09
CA ASN A 86 2.65 2.41 4.77
C ASN A 86 3.70 3.48 4.44
N ALA A 87 4.96 3.08 4.21
CA ALA A 87 6.04 3.97 3.81
C ALA A 87 5.90 4.44 2.35
N CYS A 88 5.24 3.66 1.49
CA CYS A 88 5.06 3.97 0.08
C CYS A 88 4.17 5.21 -0.14
N VAL A 89 4.74 6.24 -0.77
CA VAL A 89 4.03 7.50 -1.06
C VAL A 89 2.83 7.29 -1.99
N LYS A 90 2.97 6.46 -3.03
CA LYS A 90 1.88 6.15 -3.96
C LYS A 90 0.70 5.51 -3.24
N CYS A 91 0.94 4.45 -2.46
CA CYS A 91 -0.10 3.80 -1.67
C CYS A 91 -0.74 4.76 -0.67
N ARG A 92 0.04 5.61 -0.02
CA ARG A 92 -0.48 6.61 0.92
C ARG A 92 -1.41 7.61 0.24
N LYS A 93 -1.05 8.08 -0.97
CA LYS A 93 -1.90 8.95 -1.79
C LYS A 93 -3.21 8.27 -2.18
N PHE A 94 -3.16 7.05 -2.72
CA PHE A 94 -4.37 6.31 -3.09
C PHE A 94 -5.26 5.93 -1.90
N LYS A 95 -4.67 5.74 -0.71
CA LYS A 95 -5.42 5.48 0.53
C LYS A 95 -5.97 6.77 1.17
N SER A 96 -5.45 7.94 0.81
CA SER A 96 -5.81 9.18 1.47
C SER A 96 -7.31 9.45 1.31
N LYS A 97 -7.95 9.89 2.40
CA LYS A 97 -9.34 10.34 2.37
C LYS A 97 -9.36 11.81 1.99
N ALA A 98 -10.44 12.24 1.33
CA ALA A 98 -10.69 13.65 1.14
C ALA A 98 -10.67 14.36 2.50
N PRO A 99 -10.07 15.55 2.60
CA PRO A 99 -10.13 16.33 3.82
C PRO A 99 -11.61 16.61 4.13
N THR A 100 -12.02 16.22 5.33
CA THR A 100 -13.33 16.61 5.85
C THR A 100 -13.16 17.99 6.46
N ALA A 101 -13.90 18.97 5.94
CA ALA A 101 -14.02 20.27 6.59
C ALA A 101 -15.28 20.28 7.43
N ASP A 102 -15.22 20.87 8.62
CA ASP A 102 -16.42 21.18 9.38
C ASP A 102 -17.27 22.16 8.57
N THR A 103 -18.59 21.94 8.54
CA THR A 103 -19.52 22.88 7.92
C THR A 103 -19.59 24.13 8.79
N VAL A 104 -18.83 25.17 8.42
CA VAL A 104 -18.91 26.47 9.08
C VAL A 104 -20.19 27.17 8.63
N SER A 105 -20.86 27.86 9.57
CA SER A 105 -22.01 28.69 9.25
C SER A 105 -21.67 29.72 8.17
N LEU A 106 -22.55 29.87 7.19
CA LEU A 106 -22.37 30.88 6.14
C LEU A 106 -22.35 32.29 6.76
N PRO A 107 -21.54 33.21 6.24
CA PRO A 107 -21.56 34.60 6.68
C PRO A 107 -22.95 35.22 6.52
N ALA A 108 -23.33 36.13 7.43
CA ALA A 108 -24.67 36.74 7.45
C ALA A 108 -25.09 37.37 6.12
N TYR A 109 -24.16 38.02 5.41
CA TYR A 109 -24.43 38.65 4.11
C TYR A 109 -24.76 37.65 2.98
N ARG A 110 -24.52 36.34 3.18
CA ARG A 110 -24.88 35.27 2.23
C ARG A 110 -26.28 34.69 2.46
N VAL A 111 -26.90 35.00 3.60
CA VAL A 111 -28.15 34.35 4.05
C VAL A 111 -29.27 35.32 4.40
N LYS A 112 -28.95 36.59 4.67
CA LYS A 112 -29.96 37.62 4.92
C LYS A 112 -30.66 37.99 3.61
N ASP A 113 -31.95 38.31 3.73
CA ASP A 113 -32.70 38.94 2.65
C ASP A 113 -32.02 40.26 2.27
N ALA A 114 -31.90 40.52 0.98
CA ALA A 114 -31.25 41.68 0.42
C ALA A 114 -32.08 42.22 -0.75
N ALA A 115 -32.12 43.55 -0.88
CA ALA A 115 -32.72 44.21 -2.03
C ALA A 115 -31.93 43.92 -3.31
N VAL A 116 -32.56 44.16 -4.47
CA VAL A 116 -31.90 43.97 -5.76
C VAL A 116 -30.64 44.85 -5.82
N PHE A 117 -29.50 44.23 -6.15
CA PHE A 117 -28.17 44.85 -6.21
C PHE A 117 -27.55 45.30 -4.87
N GLU A 118 -28.13 44.97 -3.71
CA GLU A 118 -27.56 45.32 -2.40
C GLU A 118 -26.27 44.53 -2.09
N VAL A 119 -26.19 43.27 -2.49
CA VAL A 119 -25.01 42.41 -2.32
C VAL A 119 -24.52 41.92 -3.68
N VAL A 120 -23.30 42.29 -4.07
CA VAL A 120 -22.68 41.90 -5.33
C VAL A 120 -21.40 41.11 -5.06
N GLY A 121 -21.27 39.94 -5.68
CA GLY A 121 -20.02 39.18 -5.70
C GLY A 121 -19.18 39.62 -6.89
N VAL A 122 -17.95 40.07 -6.64
CA VAL A 122 -16.96 40.36 -7.68
C VAL A 122 -15.90 39.29 -7.62
N ASP A 123 -15.68 38.61 -8.74
CA ASP A 123 -14.59 37.66 -8.91
C ASP A 123 -13.69 38.13 -10.06
N LEU A 124 -12.39 38.07 -9.85
CA LEU A 124 -11.42 38.43 -10.87
C LEU A 124 -10.83 37.14 -11.44
N THR A 125 -10.97 36.96 -12.74
CA THR A 125 -10.28 35.87 -13.43
C THR A 125 -8.78 36.14 -13.50
N GLY A 126 -8.00 35.06 -13.60
CA GLY A 126 -6.55 35.11 -13.71
C GLY A 126 -6.03 35.79 -14.99
N PRO A 127 -4.71 35.84 -15.20
CA PRO A 127 -4.11 36.57 -16.32
C PRO A 127 -4.72 36.17 -17.67
N LEU A 128 -5.28 37.16 -18.36
CA LEU A 128 -5.87 36.99 -19.68
C LEU A 128 -4.78 37.18 -20.75
N SER A 129 -4.41 36.09 -21.42
CA SER A 129 -3.50 36.14 -22.56
C SER A 129 -4.24 36.69 -23.78
N ILE A 130 -3.89 37.92 -24.18
CA ILE A 130 -4.45 38.56 -25.38
C ILE A 130 -3.52 38.25 -26.55
N ASN A 131 -3.98 37.42 -27.49
CA ASN A 131 -3.30 37.24 -28.78
C ASN A 131 -3.45 38.52 -29.61
N ARG A 132 -2.36 39.25 -29.80
CA ARG A 132 -2.28 40.29 -30.83
C ARG A 132 -2.02 39.58 -32.16
N GLY A 133 -3.06 39.37 -32.94
CA GLY A 133 -2.96 38.71 -34.24
C GLY A 133 -1.93 39.41 -35.12
N THR A 134 -0.97 38.63 -35.62
CA THR A 134 -0.14 38.96 -36.79
C THR A 134 -0.90 38.69 -38.07
#